data_AF-A0A2K0WDY7-F1
#
_entry.id   AF-A0A2K0WDY7-F1
#
_cell.length_a   1.000
_cell.length_b   1.000
_cell.length_c   1.000
_cell.angle_alpha   90.00
_cell.angle_beta   90.00
_cell.angle_gamma   90.00
#
_symmetry.space_group_name_H-M   'P 1'
#
loop_
_entity.id
_entity.type
_entity.pdbx_description
1 polymer ?
#
loop_
_entity_poly.entity_id
_entity_poly.type
_entity_poly.pdbx_seq_one_letter_code
_entity_poly.pdbx_strand_id
1 'polypeptide(L)'
;MYLKLVGGNHQAKSKFIETLFDRAEWLDGTTFEADDMNIDLGSRTKSYFSSYHFGNLPFSSGIKANHYPAIAQQSQLQNYYAKHNWAMMTANDGHGVDSVTKAWADTLKKARQLVTEGAKPDDLTGTFPCVAALFDKDEYETAPMISKWAVQFIYSARRQDYSFTSMAAVWVVWVVMRWQINPTPQTYADLPDWIRPTELQVFVPHIDMLDCISWPYFRDYVIQHPEMQHGELQWLAACTSGVQVNWDGTIEDALCIDGLTGRKRFTAEAEATIRDLQKWSLAASYRAFMPGIDGQIPIRTAEDAGVKQV
;
A
#
# COMPACT_ATOMS: atom_id res chain seq x y z
N MET A 1 21.61 15.77 -46.01
CA MET A 1 21.45 14.35 -45.70
C MET A 1 21.46 14.20 -44.18
N TYR A 2 20.29 14.31 -43.54
CA TYR A 2 20.08 13.97 -42.14
C TYR A 2 18.71 13.31 -42.09
N LEU A 3 18.69 12.00 -41.85
CA LEU A 3 17.47 11.21 -41.78
C LEU A 3 16.69 11.59 -40.53
N LYS A 4 15.49 12.13 -40.74
CA LYS A 4 14.39 12.10 -39.76
C LYS A 4 13.97 10.64 -39.57
N LEU A 5 14.15 10.11 -38.36
CA LEU A 5 13.36 8.97 -37.91
C LEU A 5 12.00 9.50 -37.45
N VAL A 6 10.99 9.25 -38.28
CA VAL A 6 9.58 9.49 -38.01
C VAL A 6 9.03 8.31 -37.19
N GLY A 7 8.24 8.61 -36.15
CA GLY A 7 7.01 7.88 -35.88
C GLY A 7 7.10 6.62 -35.00
N GLY A 8 7.25 6.82 -33.69
CA GLY A 8 6.79 5.87 -32.66
C GLY A 8 5.50 6.37 -32.01
N ASN A 9 4.37 6.05 -32.65
CA ASN A 9 2.98 6.38 -32.37
C ASN A 9 2.60 6.70 -30.88
N HIS A 10 2.77 7.95 -30.43
CA HIS A 10 2.28 8.45 -29.13
C HIS A 10 0.76 8.25 -28.97
N GLN A 11 0.01 8.29 -30.07
CA GLN A 11 -1.44 8.12 -30.09
C GLN A 11 -1.87 6.66 -29.85
N ALA A 12 -1.03 5.67 -30.19
CA ALA A 12 -1.28 4.26 -29.89
C ALA A 12 -0.99 3.88 -28.44
N LYS A 13 0.02 4.52 -27.81
CA LYS A 13 0.29 4.37 -26.36
C LYS A 13 -0.85 4.96 -25.52
N SER A 14 -1.40 6.13 -25.93
CA SER A 14 -2.60 6.72 -25.31
C SER A 14 -3.81 5.80 -25.41
N LYS A 15 -4.04 5.21 -26.59
CA LYS A 15 -5.16 4.30 -26.83
C LYS A 15 -5.13 3.01 -26.00
N PHE A 16 -3.94 2.46 -25.75
CA PHE A 16 -3.77 1.29 -24.90
C PHE A 16 -4.09 1.59 -23.43
N ILE A 17 -3.59 2.72 -22.94
CA ILE A 17 -3.90 3.23 -21.60
C ILE A 17 -5.39 3.60 -21.47
N GLU A 18 -6.07 4.05 -22.52
CA GLU A 18 -7.50 4.33 -22.46
C GLU A 18 -8.36 3.05 -22.49
N THR A 19 -7.93 2.00 -23.22
CA THR A 19 -8.69 0.75 -23.39
C THR A 19 -8.47 -0.28 -22.29
N LEU A 20 -7.32 -0.31 -21.62
CA LEU A 20 -7.10 -1.12 -20.42
C LEU A 20 -7.98 -0.72 -19.24
N PHE A 21 -8.45 0.52 -19.24
CA PHE A 21 -9.17 1.14 -18.13
C PHE A 21 -10.62 1.50 -18.50
N ASP A 22 -11.19 0.87 -19.54
CA ASP A 22 -12.62 0.94 -19.81
C ASP A 22 -13.37 0.23 -18.66
N ARG A 23 -13.99 1.05 -17.79
CA ARG A 23 -14.34 0.71 -16.39
C ARG A 23 -15.64 -0.09 -16.24
N ALA A 24 -16.12 -0.76 -17.28
CA ALA A 24 -17.39 -1.50 -17.20
C ALA A 24 -17.27 -2.76 -16.31
N GLU A 25 -16.13 -3.44 -16.34
CA GLU A 25 -15.95 -4.74 -15.65
C GLU A 25 -15.71 -4.62 -14.13
N TRP A 26 -15.45 -3.41 -13.63
CA TRP A 26 -15.12 -3.15 -12.21
C TRP A 26 -16.27 -2.50 -11.42
N LEU A 27 -17.27 -1.96 -12.12
CA LEU A 27 -18.51 -1.46 -11.49
C LEU A 27 -19.59 -2.54 -11.41
N ASP A 28 -19.48 -3.58 -12.23
CA ASP A 28 -20.33 -4.77 -12.11
C ASP A 28 -19.57 -5.77 -11.24
N GLY A 29 -19.89 -5.77 -9.95
CA GLY A 29 -19.24 -6.62 -8.96
C GLY A 29 -19.35 -8.08 -9.36
N THR A 30 -18.30 -8.61 -10.00
CA THR A 30 -18.12 -10.04 -10.20
C THR A 30 -17.86 -10.66 -8.84
N THR A 31 -18.96 -10.90 -8.12
CA THR A 31 -19.05 -11.86 -7.03
C THR A 31 -18.62 -13.20 -7.58
N PHE A 32 -17.44 -13.66 -7.16
CA PHE A 32 -17.14 -15.07 -7.22
C PHE A 32 -18.01 -15.73 -6.15
N GLU A 33 -18.99 -16.53 -6.58
CA GLU A 33 -19.71 -17.42 -5.68
C GLU A 33 -18.67 -18.32 -5.02
N ALA A 34 -18.47 -18.12 -3.72
CA ALA A 34 -17.76 -19.07 -2.91
C ALA A 34 -18.66 -20.30 -2.81
N ASP A 35 -18.23 -21.43 -3.36
CA ASP A 35 -18.83 -22.71 -3.00
C ASP A 35 -18.72 -22.84 -1.48
N ASP A 36 -19.87 -22.99 -0.82
CA ASP A 36 -19.99 -23.29 0.62
C ASP A 36 -19.37 -24.67 0.89
N MET A 37 -18.05 -24.73 0.88
CA MET A 37 -17.32 -25.86 1.41
C MET A 37 -17.33 -25.71 2.93
N ASN A 38 -18.21 -26.48 3.55
CA ASN A 38 -18.25 -26.67 5.00
C ASN A 38 -16.90 -27.28 5.44
N ILE A 39 -15.96 -26.42 5.86
CA ILE A 39 -14.64 -26.84 6.34
C ILE A 39 -14.82 -27.45 7.73
N ASP A 40 -14.72 -28.78 7.82
CA ASP A 40 -14.60 -29.50 9.09
C ASP A 40 -13.28 -29.12 9.79
N LEU A 41 -13.40 -28.21 10.76
CA LEU A 41 -12.31 -27.73 11.61
C LEU A 41 -11.87 -28.77 12.68
N GLY A 42 -12.46 -29.97 12.69
CA GLY A 42 -12.32 -30.94 13.79
C GLY A 42 -10.96 -31.62 13.95
N SER A 43 -10.01 -31.50 13.02
CA SER A 43 -8.82 -32.37 13.05
C SER A 43 -7.45 -31.78 12.70
N ARG A 44 -7.31 -30.48 12.39
CA ARG A 44 -6.01 -29.91 11.96
C ARG A 44 -5.33 -28.90 12.88
N THR A 45 -5.90 -28.54 14.03
CA THR A 45 -5.20 -27.75 15.06
C THR A 45 -4.68 -28.64 16.20
N LYS A 46 -3.70 -29.50 15.91
CA LYS A 46 -2.87 -30.10 16.97
C LYS A 46 -1.75 -29.13 17.37
N SER A 47 -2.09 -28.29 18.36
CA SER A 47 -1.24 -27.80 19.45
C SER A 47 0.21 -27.39 19.16
N TYR A 48 0.42 -26.11 18.88
CA TYR A 48 1.63 -25.36 19.33
C TYR A 48 1.32 -24.36 20.46
N PHE A 49 0.10 -24.39 21.03
CA PHE A 49 -0.37 -23.40 22.02
C PHE A 49 -0.49 -23.94 23.46
N SER A 50 0.01 -25.14 23.74
CA SER A 50 -0.01 -25.71 25.10
C SER A 50 1.21 -25.28 25.91
N SER A 51 1.29 -23.99 26.30
CA SER A 51 2.01 -23.50 27.50
C SER A 51 2.15 -21.97 27.51
N TYR A 52 1.04 -21.24 27.53
CA TYR A 52 1.07 -19.85 27.99
C TYR A 52 0.15 -19.70 29.21
N HIS A 53 0.78 -19.61 30.38
CA HIS A 53 0.20 -19.37 31.70
C HIS A 53 -0.36 -17.93 31.86
N PHE A 54 -1.08 -17.43 30.84
CA PHE A 54 -1.69 -16.09 30.85
C PHE A 54 -3.18 -16.09 30.52
N GLY A 55 -3.80 -17.26 30.33
CA GLY A 55 -5.20 -17.40 29.90
C GLY A 55 -6.25 -16.75 30.82
N ASN A 56 -5.89 -16.24 31.99
CA ASN A 56 -6.79 -15.63 32.97
C ASN A 56 -6.37 -14.24 33.48
N LEU A 57 -5.43 -13.54 32.83
CA LEU A 57 -5.16 -12.15 33.23
C LEU A 57 -6.24 -11.18 32.67
N PRO A 58 -6.69 -10.20 33.48
CA PRO A 58 -7.77 -9.27 33.12
C PRO A 58 -7.45 -8.35 31.94
N PHE A 59 -6.19 -8.27 31.49
CA PHE A 59 -5.77 -7.42 30.38
C PHE A 59 -6.25 -7.92 29.00
N SER A 60 -6.31 -9.25 28.78
CA SER A 60 -6.85 -9.78 27.52
C SER A 60 -8.37 -9.59 27.43
N SER A 61 -9.06 -9.57 28.57
CA SER A 61 -10.47 -9.22 28.66
C SER A 61 -10.74 -7.77 28.25
N GLY A 62 -9.82 -6.85 28.53
CA GLY A 62 -9.92 -5.45 28.09
C GLY A 62 -9.93 -5.31 26.57
N ILE A 63 -9.07 -6.06 25.86
CA ILE A 63 -9.08 -6.09 24.38
C ILE A 63 -10.37 -6.71 23.86
N LYS A 64 -10.88 -7.78 24.49
CA LYS A 64 -12.14 -8.43 24.06
C LYS A 64 -13.40 -7.63 24.40
N ALA A 65 -13.29 -6.65 25.30
CA ALA A 65 -14.41 -5.83 25.79
C ALA A 65 -14.40 -4.39 25.26
N ASN A 66 -13.48 -4.03 24.36
CA ASN A 66 -13.32 -2.66 23.85
C ASN A 66 -14.29 -2.28 22.73
N HIS A 67 -15.33 -3.09 22.47
CA HIS A 67 -16.36 -2.89 21.45
C HIS A 67 -15.88 -2.84 19.98
N TYR A 68 -14.59 -3.03 19.70
CA TYR A 68 -14.10 -3.12 18.32
C TYR A 68 -14.50 -4.43 17.64
N PRO A 69 -14.51 -4.48 16.29
CA PRO A 69 -14.77 -5.71 15.54
C PRO A 69 -13.84 -6.86 15.94
N ALA A 70 -14.34 -8.09 15.90
CA ALA A 70 -13.60 -9.28 16.33
C ALA A 70 -12.25 -9.46 15.60
N ILE A 71 -12.17 -9.06 14.33
CA ILE A 71 -10.92 -9.13 13.56
C ILE A 71 -9.85 -8.19 14.12
N ALA A 72 -10.23 -6.97 14.52
CA ALA A 72 -9.32 -6.00 15.11
C ALA A 72 -8.84 -6.48 16.50
N GLN A 73 -9.74 -7.02 17.31
CA GLN A 73 -9.41 -7.62 18.61
C GLN A 73 -8.43 -8.80 18.47
N GLN A 74 -8.61 -9.63 17.44
CA GLN A 74 -7.71 -10.74 17.17
C GLN A 74 -6.31 -10.26 16.81
N SER A 75 -6.19 -9.26 15.93
CA SER A 75 -4.90 -8.63 15.59
C SER A 75 -4.21 -8.04 16.82
N GLN A 76 -4.95 -7.28 17.65
CA GLN A 76 -4.43 -6.69 18.88
C GLN A 76 -3.88 -7.76 19.85
N LEU A 77 -4.62 -8.87 20.04
CA LEU A 77 -4.17 -9.99 20.87
C LEU A 77 -2.93 -10.66 20.30
N GLN A 78 -2.88 -10.89 18.98
CA GLN A 78 -1.70 -11.47 18.33
C GLN A 78 -0.46 -10.60 18.52
N ASN A 79 -0.60 -9.29 18.33
CA ASN A 79 0.47 -8.32 18.52
C ASN A 79 0.98 -8.30 19.96
N TYR A 80 0.09 -8.35 20.94
CA TYR A 80 0.45 -8.37 22.36
C TYR A 80 1.37 -9.56 22.73
N TYR A 81 1.18 -10.71 22.08
CA TYR A 81 2.01 -11.90 22.30
C TYR A 81 3.16 -12.05 21.30
N ALA A 82 3.31 -11.13 20.35
CA ALA A 82 4.39 -11.17 19.39
C ALA A 82 5.74 -10.97 20.10
N LYS A 83 6.70 -11.85 19.82
CA LYS A 83 8.06 -11.75 20.41
C LYS A 83 8.94 -10.71 19.69
N HIS A 84 8.53 -10.28 18.50
CA HIS A 84 9.32 -9.42 17.64
C HIS A 84 8.43 -8.45 16.85
N ASN A 85 8.92 -7.23 16.63
CA ASN A 85 8.20 -6.18 15.91
C ASN A 85 7.84 -6.55 14.47
N TRP A 86 8.69 -7.35 13.80
CA TRP A 86 8.44 -7.78 12.42
C TRP A 86 7.20 -8.69 12.27
N ALA A 87 6.69 -9.25 13.37
CA ALA A 87 5.50 -10.09 13.40
C ALA A 87 4.23 -9.32 13.83
N MET A 88 4.35 -8.05 14.25
CA MET A 88 3.21 -7.25 14.70
C MET A 88 2.49 -6.63 13.51
N MET A 89 1.25 -7.05 13.28
CA MET A 89 0.38 -6.55 12.21
C MET A 89 -0.32 -5.25 12.61
N THR A 90 -0.84 -4.52 11.63
CA THR A 90 -1.68 -3.34 11.90
C THR A 90 -3.08 -3.78 12.35
N ALA A 91 -3.65 -3.05 13.31
CA ALA A 91 -4.99 -3.28 13.81
C ALA A 91 -5.98 -2.55 12.90
N ASN A 92 -6.40 -3.19 11.80
CA ASN A 92 -7.35 -2.56 10.89
C ASN A 92 -8.79 -2.79 11.35
N ASP A 93 -9.61 -1.74 11.32
CA ASP A 93 -11.00 -1.78 11.79
C ASP A 93 -12.00 -2.26 10.72
N GLY A 94 -11.57 -2.30 9.46
CA GLY A 94 -12.39 -2.69 8.31
C GLY A 94 -13.51 -1.69 7.96
N HIS A 95 -13.49 -0.49 8.54
CA HIS A 95 -14.52 0.55 8.36
C HIS A 95 -14.18 1.64 7.34
N GLY A 96 -12.99 1.60 6.72
CA GLY A 96 -12.66 2.57 5.67
C GLY A 96 -13.61 2.44 4.47
N VAL A 97 -13.78 3.52 3.70
CA VAL A 97 -14.73 3.65 2.57
C VAL A 97 -14.91 2.33 1.81
N ASP A 98 -16.17 1.86 1.74
CA ASP A 98 -16.59 0.48 1.47
C ASP A 98 -16.01 -0.17 0.19
N SER A 99 -15.48 0.59 -0.76
CA SER A 99 -14.91 0.06 -2.00
C SER A 99 -13.39 -0.13 -1.95
N VAL A 100 -12.65 0.90 -1.53
CA VAL A 100 -11.18 0.91 -1.62
C VAL A 100 -10.52 0.12 -0.49
N THR A 101 -10.99 0.35 0.74
CA THR A 101 -10.48 -0.33 1.94
C THR A 101 -10.75 -1.82 1.85
N LYS A 102 -11.95 -2.17 1.37
CA LYS A 102 -12.34 -3.54 1.08
C LYS A 102 -11.45 -4.18 0.02
N ALA A 103 -11.16 -3.49 -1.09
CA ALA A 103 -10.29 -4.03 -2.14
C ALA A 103 -8.86 -4.35 -1.63
N TRP A 104 -8.33 -3.53 -0.72
CA TRP A 104 -7.05 -3.81 -0.05
C TRP A 104 -7.13 -5.05 0.84
N ALA A 105 -8.09 -5.08 1.75
CA ALA A 105 -8.29 -6.20 2.69
C ALA A 105 -8.53 -7.53 1.95
N ASP A 106 -9.36 -7.52 0.90
CA ASP A 106 -9.66 -8.69 0.08
C ASP A 106 -8.43 -9.20 -0.66
N THR A 107 -7.60 -8.29 -1.19
CA THR A 107 -6.36 -8.64 -1.89
C THR A 107 -5.35 -9.26 -0.93
N LEU A 108 -5.16 -8.69 0.26
CA LEU A 108 -4.30 -9.25 1.29
C LEU A 108 -4.79 -10.63 1.76
N LYS A 109 -6.10 -10.75 2.01
CA LYS A 109 -6.72 -12.02 2.43
C LYS A 109 -6.48 -13.11 1.38
N LYS A 110 -6.73 -12.80 0.10
CA LYS A 110 -6.48 -13.73 -1.01
C LYS A 110 -5.02 -14.13 -1.11
N ALA A 111 -4.09 -13.17 -1.03
CA ALA A 111 -2.66 -13.47 -1.11
C ALA A 111 -2.20 -14.38 0.05
N ARG A 112 -2.63 -14.10 1.29
CA ARG A 112 -2.33 -14.94 2.45
C ARG A 112 -2.93 -16.34 2.36
N GLN A 113 -4.13 -16.45 1.79
CA GLN A 113 -4.76 -17.74 1.51
C GLN A 113 -3.90 -18.56 0.54
N LEU A 114 -3.49 -17.97 -0.59
CA LEU A 114 -2.62 -18.64 -1.58
C LEU A 114 -1.29 -19.09 -0.96
N VAL A 115 -0.69 -18.28 -0.08
CA VAL A 115 0.51 -18.68 0.66
C VAL A 115 0.24 -19.88 1.57
N THR A 116 -0.90 -19.88 2.27
CA THR A 116 -1.31 -21.00 3.13
C THR A 116 -1.56 -22.29 2.33
N GLU A 117 -2.02 -22.16 1.09
CA GLU A 117 -2.21 -23.26 0.14
C GLU A 117 -0.89 -23.74 -0.49
N GLY A 118 0.23 -23.07 -0.22
CA GLY A 118 1.58 -23.49 -0.61
C GLY A 118 2.25 -22.64 -1.69
N ALA A 119 1.62 -21.55 -2.14
CA ALA A 119 2.27 -20.60 -3.05
C ALA A 119 3.47 -19.94 -2.35
N LYS A 120 4.57 -19.72 -3.09
CA LYS A 120 5.69 -18.96 -2.54
C LYS A 120 5.31 -17.48 -2.51
N PRO A 121 5.54 -16.75 -1.40
CA PRO A 121 5.21 -15.33 -1.32
C PRO A 121 5.77 -14.49 -2.47
N ASP A 122 7.02 -14.74 -2.87
CA ASP A 122 7.67 -14.03 -3.96
C ASP A 122 7.04 -14.30 -5.35
N ASP A 123 6.31 -15.40 -5.54
CA ASP A 123 5.55 -15.63 -6.79
C ASP A 123 4.33 -14.70 -6.87
N LEU A 124 3.80 -14.27 -5.72
CA LEU A 124 2.66 -13.35 -5.63
C LEU A 124 3.11 -11.89 -5.65
N THR A 125 4.20 -11.57 -4.93
CA THR A 125 4.67 -10.19 -4.76
C THR A 125 5.69 -9.78 -5.81
N GLY A 126 6.48 -10.72 -6.31
CA GLY A 126 7.76 -10.44 -6.95
C GLY A 126 8.85 -10.08 -5.94
N THR A 127 10.08 -10.01 -6.42
CA THR A 127 11.26 -9.60 -5.63
C THR A 127 11.44 -8.07 -5.59
N PHE A 128 10.79 -7.34 -6.49
CA PHE A 128 10.71 -5.88 -6.56
C PHE A 128 9.38 -5.46 -7.21
N PRO A 129 8.90 -4.22 -7.02
CA PRO A 129 7.66 -3.78 -7.65
C PRO A 129 7.86 -3.54 -9.14
N CYS A 130 6.95 -4.06 -9.97
CA CYS A 130 6.96 -3.84 -11.42
C CYS A 130 6.40 -2.44 -11.76
N VAL A 131 7.09 -1.38 -11.34
CA VAL A 131 6.61 0.02 -11.46
C VAL A 131 6.43 0.50 -12.90
N ALA A 132 7.17 -0.08 -13.86
CA ALA A 132 7.01 0.24 -15.28
C ALA A 132 5.63 -0.19 -15.83
N ALA A 133 4.94 -1.10 -15.16
CA ALA A 133 3.59 -1.52 -15.52
C ALA A 133 2.54 -0.38 -15.45
N LEU A 134 2.89 0.78 -14.87
CA LEU A 134 2.08 2.00 -14.97
C LEU A 134 1.95 2.54 -16.41
N PHE A 135 2.90 2.23 -17.29
CA PHE A 135 2.95 2.79 -18.65
C PHE A 135 3.40 1.79 -19.73
N ASP A 136 3.72 0.55 -19.34
CA ASP A 136 4.18 -0.53 -20.22
C ASP A 136 3.27 -1.75 -20.10
N LYS A 137 2.63 -2.12 -21.23
CA LYS A 137 1.69 -3.23 -21.33
C LYS A 137 2.32 -4.56 -20.92
N ASP A 138 3.48 -4.84 -21.48
CA ASP A 138 4.07 -6.16 -21.43
C ASP A 138 4.62 -6.40 -20.01
N GLU A 139 5.14 -5.34 -19.39
CA GLU A 139 5.48 -5.34 -17.96
C GLU A 139 4.23 -5.59 -17.09
N TYR A 140 3.09 -4.97 -17.41
CA TYR A 140 1.84 -5.18 -16.68
C TYR A 140 1.32 -6.61 -16.82
N GLU A 141 1.15 -7.13 -18.03
CA GLU A 141 0.55 -8.45 -18.27
C GLU A 141 1.33 -9.57 -17.60
N THR A 142 2.65 -9.42 -17.53
CA THR A 142 3.54 -10.41 -16.90
C THR A 142 3.73 -10.17 -15.40
N ALA A 143 3.34 -9.01 -14.85
CA ALA A 143 3.62 -8.66 -13.45
C ALA A 143 2.97 -9.61 -12.43
N PRO A 144 3.60 -9.81 -11.26
CA PRO A 144 3.01 -10.51 -10.12
C PRO A 144 1.71 -9.86 -9.64
N MET A 145 0.86 -10.65 -8.99
CA MET A 145 -0.47 -10.24 -8.50
C MET A 145 -0.43 -8.91 -7.74
N ILE A 146 0.50 -8.76 -6.79
CA ILE A 146 0.57 -7.56 -5.94
C ILE A 146 1.09 -6.35 -6.70
N SER A 147 2.03 -6.53 -7.64
CA SER A 147 2.49 -5.44 -8.49
C SER A 147 1.36 -4.91 -9.40
N LYS A 148 0.58 -5.81 -10.02
CA LYS A 148 -0.59 -5.43 -10.82
C LYS A 148 -1.59 -4.63 -9.99
N TRP A 149 -1.94 -5.17 -8.82
CA TRP A 149 -2.91 -4.53 -7.92
C TRP A 149 -2.43 -3.15 -7.47
N ALA A 150 -1.17 -3.02 -7.02
CA ALA A 150 -0.59 -1.75 -6.58
C ALA A 150 -0.62 -0.69 -7.70
N VAL A 151 -0.27 -1.09 -8.93
CA VAL A 151 -0.31 -0.23 -10.11
C VAL A 151 -1.73 0.25 -10.40
N GLN A 152 -2.71 -0.66 -10.45
CA GLN A 152 -4.12 -0.29 -10.69
C GLN A 152 -4.65 0.64 -9.61
N PHE A 153 -4.33 0.34 -8.35
CA PHE A 153 -4.75 1.12 -7.19
C PHE A 153 -4.22 2.56 -7.28
N ILE A 154 -2.91 2.73 -7.46
CA ILE A 154 -2.30 4.07 -7.54
C ILE A 154 -2.74 4.82 -8.79
N TYR A 155 -2.79 4.15 -9.94
CA TYR A 155 -3.21 4.78 -11.19
C TYR A 155 -4.64 5.31 -11.11
N SER A 156 -5.55 4.55 -10.47
CA SER A 156 -6.91 5.01 -10.20
C SER A 156 -6.94 6.19 -9.23
N ALA A 157 -6.22 6.08 -8.12
CA ALA A 157 -6.25 7.05 -7.03
C ALA A 157 -5.59 8.40 -7.40
N ARG A 158 -4.60 8.38 -8.28
CA ARG A 158 -3.86 9.57 -8.74
C ARG A 158 -4.29 10.12 -10.10
N ARG A 159 -5.50 9.74 -10.56
CA ARG A 159 -6.09 10.22 -11.83
C ARG A 159 -5.19 9.98 -13.03
N GLN A 160 -4.73 8.74 -13.18
CA GLN A 160 -4.11 8.26 -14.41
C GLN A 160 -2.73 8.86 -14.70
N ASP A 161 -1.97 9.21 -13.65
CA ASP A 161 -0.59 9.67 -13.78
C ASP A 161 0.42 8.50 -13.72
N TYR A 162 1.56 8.68 -14.38
CA TYR A 162 2.71 7.76 -14.34
C TYR A 162 3.99 8.50 -13.94
N SER A 163 3.83 9.56 -13.16
CA SER A 163 4.95 10.36 -12.65
C SER A 163 5.88 9.52 -11.77
N PHE A 164 7.09 10.02 -11.51
CA PHE A 164 8.00 9.39 -10.57
C PHE A 164 7.34 9.22 -9.18
N THR A 165 6.53 10.19 -8.77
CA THR A 165 5.75 10.10 -7.53
C THR A 165 4.74 8.94 -7.55
N SER A 166 4.09 8.70 -8.67
CA SER A 166 3.15 7.58 -8.85
C SER A 166 3.87 6.25 -8.76
N MET A 167 5.03 6.12 -9.42
CA MET A 167 5.87 4.94 -9.33
C MET A 167 6.37 4.71 -7.90
N ALA A 168 6.75 5.78 -7.19
CA ALA A 168 7.13 5.72 -5.78
C ALA A 168 5.96 5.29 -4.88
N ALA A 169 4.74 5.77 -5.14
CA ALA A 169 3.55 5.34 -4.41
C ALA A 169 3.22 3.86 -4.66
N VAL A 170 3.41 3.35 -5.88
CA VAL A 170 3.30 1.91 -6.19
C VAL A 170 4.31 1.11 -5.35
N TRP A 171 5.54 1.62 -5.25
CA TRP A 171 6.58 0.99 -4.43
C TRP A 171 6.21 0.94 -2.94
N VAL A 172 5.63 2.02 -2.39
CA VAL A 172 5.17 2.06 -0.99
C VAL A 172 4.08 1.02 -0.75
N VAL A 173 3.05 1.01 -1.59
CA VAL A 173 1.96 0.03 -1.51
C VAL A 173 2.50 -1.39 -1.59
N TRP A 174 3.37 -1.67 -2.55
CA TRP A 174 3.97 -2.98 -2.75
C TRP A 174 4.81 -3.43 -1.56
N VAL A 175 5.67 -2.56 -1.00
CA VAL A 175 6.58 -2.97 0.09
C VAL A 175 5.79 -3.25 1.38
N VAL A 176 4.76 -2.45 1.66
CA VAL A 176 3.83 -2.67 2.76
C VAL A 176 3.09 -4.00 2.58
N MET A 177 2.47 -4.22 1.41
CA MET A 177 1.76 -5.48 1.15
C MET A 177 2.68 -6.70 1.20
N ARG A 178 3.91 -6.60 0.69
CA ARG A 178 4.88 -7.70 0.73
C ARG A 178 5.17 -8.15 2.15
N TRP A 179 5.40 -7.20 3.06
CA TRP A 179 5.56 -7.52 4.48
C TRP A 179 4.27 -8.06 5.09
N GLN A 180 3.12 -7.46 4.83
CA GLN A 180 1.84 -7.92 5.40
C GLN A 180 1.46 -9.33 4.91
N ILE A 181 1.83 -9.72 3.69
CA ILE A 181 1.58 -11.06 3.14
C ILE A 181 2.52 -12.09 3.75
N ASN A 182 3.80 -11.74 3.93
CA ASN A 182 4.82 -12.64 4.45
C ASN A 182 5.68 -11.92 5.51
N PRO A 183 5.17 -11.78 6.74
CA PRO A 183 5.89 -11.06 7.80
C PRO A 183 7.08 -11.87 8.27
N THR A 184 8.28 -11.40 7.90
CA THR A 184 9.57 -12.01 8.25
C THR A 184 10.56 -10.90 8.62
N PRO A 185 11.68 -11.22 9.30
CA PRO A 185 12.72 -10.23 9.54
C PRO A 185 13.20 -9.55 8.25
N GLN A 186 13.29 -10.28 7.13
CA GLN A 186 13.75 -9.74 5.86
C GLN A 186 12.74 -8.77 5.24
N THR A 187 11.48 -9.19 5.09
CA THR A 187 10.44 -8.33 4.49
C THR A 187 10.15 -7.10 5.34
N TYR A 188 10.34 -7.19 6.67
CA TYR A 188 10.24 -6.04 7.56
C TYR A 188 11.45 -5.10 7.49
N ALA A 189 12.66 -5.66 7.30
CA ALA A 189 13.87 -4.86 7.08
C ALA A 189 13.82 -4.11 5.74
N ASP A 190 13.13 -4.66 4.73
CA ASP A 190 12.92 -4.01 3.44
C ASP A 190 12.04 -2.74 3.56
N LEU A 191 11.16 -2.68 4.58
CA LEU A 191 10.41 -1.46 4.92
C LEU A 191 11.36 -0.38 5.44
N PRO A 192 11.35 0.83 4.84
CA PRO A 192 11.98 1.98 5.44
C PRO A 192 11.40 2.26 6.83
N ASP A 193 12.24 2.79 7.73
CA ASP A 193 11.84 3.05 9.12
C ASP A 193 10.55 3.89 9.21
N TRP A 194 10.35 4.82 8.27
CA TRP A 194 9.19 5.72 8.24
C TRP A 194 7.87 5.07 7.83
N ILE A 195 7.87 3.90 7.17
CA ILE A 195 6.62 3.21 6.79
C ILE A 195 6.29 2.04 7.73
N ARG A 196 7.24 1.60 8.56
CA ARG A 196 6.96 0.56 9.55
C ARG A 196 5.79 0.96 10.44
N PRO A 197 4.96 -0.01 10.90
CA PRO A 197 3.84 0.28 11.78
C PRO A 197 4.29 1.02 13.04
N THR A 198 3.59 2.10 13.39
CA THR A 198 3.75 2.76 14.69
C THR A 198 3.08 1.94 15.80
N GLU A 199 3.37 2.26 17.06
CA GLU A 199 2.69 1.62 18.20
C GLU A 199 1.17 1.84 18.14
N LEU A 200 0.73 3.01 17.69
CA LEU A 200 -0.69 3.30 17.53
C LEU A 200 -1.31 2.44 16.43
N GLN A 201 -0.65 2.25 15.29
CA GLN A 201 -1.16 1.37 14.23
C GLN A 201 -1.24 -0.10 14.68
N VAL A 202 -0.38 -0.53 15.62
CA VAL A 202 -0.38 -1.91 16.14
C VAL A 202 -1.51 -2.16 17.13
N PHE A 203 -1.91 -1.14 17.91
CA PHE A 203 -2.84 -1.33 19.03
C PHE A 203 -4.16 -0.56 18.94
N VAL A 204 -4.29 0.42 18.05
CA VAL A 204 -5.49 1.23 17.89
C VAL A 204 -6.13 0.94 16.54
N PRO A 205 -7.39 0.45 16.51
CA PRO A 205 -8.09 0.17 15.27
C PRO A 205 -8.22 1.38 14.36
N HIS A 206 -7.89 1.23 13.08
CA HIS A 206 -7.91 2.30 12.08
C HIS A 206 -8.15 1.78 10.66
N ILE A 207 -8.34 2.69 9.69
CA ILE A 207 -8.59 2.35 8.29
C ILE A 207 -7.33 1.81 7.57
N ASP A 208 -7.46 0.77 6.75
CA ASP A 208 -6.32 0.10 6.09
C ASP A 208 -5.44 1.05 5.25
N MET A 209 -6.05 2.05 4.61
CA MET A 209 -5.33 2.98 3.72
C MET A 209 -4.29 3.82 4.45
N LEU A 210 -4.44 3.99 5.76
CA LEU A 210 -3.51 4.77 6.56
C LEU A 210 -2.11 4.15 6.59
N ASP A 211 -2.02 2.83 6.45
CA ASP A 211 -0.76 2.07 6.45
C ASP A 211 0.19 2.49 5.32
N CYS A 212 -0.35 3.07 4.23
CA CYS A 212 0.42 3.53 3.08
C CYS A 212 0.80 5.01 3.12
N ILE A 213 0.45 5.75 4.18
CA ILE A 213 0.86 7.15 4.34
C ILE A 213 2.31 7.21 4.84
N SER A 214 3.19 7.90 4.10
CA SER A 214 4.64 7.88 4.32
C SER A 214 5.12 8.48 5.65
N TRP A 215 4.32 9.31 6.32
CA TRP A 215 4.75 10.01 7.53
C TRP A 215 4.15 9.38 8.80
N PRO A 216 4.96 8.83 9.72
CA PRO A 216 4.50 8.30 11.00
C PRO A 216 3.63 9.30 11.77
N TYR A 217 4.07 10.57 11.86
CA TYR A 217 3.32 11.62 12.53
C TYR A 217 1.92 11.82 11.93
N PHE A 218 1.80 11.75 10.59
CA PHE A 218 0.51 11.85 9.92
C PHE A 218 -0.41 10.71 10.36
N ARG A 219 0.10 9.47 10.28
CA ARG A 219 -0.65 8.28 10.63
C ARG A 219 -1.13 8.35 12.08
N ASP A 220 -0.24 8.67 13.00
CA ASP A 220 -0.54 8.78 14.42
C ASP A 220 -1.55 9.90 14.71
N TYR A 221 -1.47 11.03 14.00
CA TYR A 221 -2.44 12.11 14.11
C TYR A 221 -3.84 11.64 13.70
N VAL A 222 -3.98 11.00 12.54
CA VAL A 222 -5.29 10.49 12.08
C VAL A 222 -5.85 9.44 13.06
N ILE A 223 -5.00 8.56 13.61
CA ILE A 223 -5.42 7.56 14.59
C ILE A 223 -5.98 8.22 15.86
N GLN A 224 -5.37 9.32 16.30
CA GLN A 224 -5.79 10.07 17.49
C GLN A 224 -7.03 10.93 17.27
N HIS A 225 -7.48 11.10 16.02
CA HIS A 225 -8.63 11.92 15.63
C HIS A 225 -9.67 11.05 14.90
N PRO A 226 -10.49 10.26 15.64
CA PRO A 226 -11.45 9.32 15.04
C PRO A 226 -12.41 9.94 14.02
N GLU A 227 -12.75 11.22 14.15
CA GLU A 227 -13.55 11.97 13.19
C GLU A 227 -12.93 12.05 11.79
N MET A 228 -11.60 11.91 11.68
CA MET A 228 -10.91 11.85 10.39
C MET A 228 -10.99 10.46 9.76
N GLN A 229 -11.31 9.42 10.54
CA GLN A 229 -11.35 8.03 10.08
C GLN A 229 -12.74 7.62 9.59
N HIS A 230 -13.79 8.30 10.08
CA HIS A 230 -15.18 7.98 9.78
C HIS A 230 -15.83 9.16 9.04
N GLY A 231 -15.86 9.10 7.69
CA GLY A 231 -16.45 10.15 6.86
C GLY A 231 -15.98 10.13 5.40
N GLU A 232 -16.04 11.28 4.72
CA GLU A 232 -15.73 11.41 3.28
C GLU A 232 -14.22 11.28 2.93
N LEU A 233 -13.35 11.06 3.93
CA LEU A 233 -11.89 10.90 3.78
C LEU A 233 -11.25 11.91 2.81
N GLN A 234 -11.73 13.16 2.79
CA GLN A 234 -11.24 14.19 1.87
C GLN A 234 -9.73 14.43 2.01
N TRP A 235 -9.21 14.31 3.25
CA TRP A 235 -7.78 14.38 3.54
C TRP A 235 -7.00 13.23 2.88
N LEU A 236 -7.59 12.07 2.63
CA LEU A 236 -6.90 10.96 1.97
C LEU A 236 -6.80 11.22 0.47
N ALA A 237 -7.90 11.66 -0.15
CA ALA A 237 -7.94 12.02 -1.58
C ALA A 237 -6.99 13.18 -1.91
N ALA A 238 -6.97 14.20 -1.05
CA ALA A 238 -6.01 15.30 -1.18
C ALA A 238 -4.56 14.81 -1.00
N CYS A 239 -4.31 13.71 -0.28
CA CYS A 239 -2.96 13.31 0.13
C CYS A 239 -2.35 12.56 -1.03
N THR A 240 -3.14 11.62 -1.55
CA THR A 240 -2.86 10.92 -2.78
C THR A 240 -2.63 11.88 -3.94
N SER A 241 -3.37 12.99 -4.04
CA SER A 241 -3.17 13.98 -5.13
C SER A 241 -2.01 14.95 -4.85
N GLY A 242 -1.78 15.30 -3.59
CA GLY A 242 -0.88 16.37 -3.15
C GLY A 242 0.49 15.88 -2.71
N VAL A 243 0.72 14.58 -2.56
CA VAL A 243 2.06 14.02 -2.32
C VAL A 243 2.91 14.14 -3.57
N GLN A 244 4.18 14.49 -3.37
CA GLN A 244 5.22 14.50 -4.40
C GLN A 244 6.54 13.96 -3.84
N VAL A 245 7.29 13.27 -4.69
CA VAL A 245 8.68 12.88 -4.45
C VAL A 245 9.57 13.70 -5.36
N ASN A 246 10.54 14.40 -4.76
CA ASN A 246 11.48 15.23 -5.51
C ASN A 246 12.55 14.36 -6.18
N TRP A 247 12.46 14.25 -7.50
CA TRP A 247 13.37 13.52 -8.36
C TRP A 247 13.82 14.43 -9.50
N ASP A 248 15.13 14.63 -9.61
CA ASP A 248 15.73 15.56 -10.57
C ASP A 248 15.90 14.95 -11.98
N GLY A 249 15.83 13.62 -12.08
CA GLY A 249 15.99 12.88 -13.34
C GLY A 249 14.68 12.66 -14.10
N THR A 250 14.81 12.03 -15.27
CA THR A 250 13.66 11.55 -16.05
C THR A 250 13.13 10.21 -15.49
N ILE A 251 12.01 9.74 -16.05
CA ILE A 251 11.46 8.40 -15.73
C ILE A 251 12.41 7.32 -16.25
N GLU A 252 13.05 7.56 -17.40
CA GLU A 252 14.05 6.67 -17.99
C GLU A 252 15.29 6.57 -17.10
N ASP A 253 15.76 7.70 -16.54
CA ASP A 253 16.90 7.72 -15.60
C ASP A 253 16.60 6.96 -14.30
N ALA A 254 15.31 6.91 -13.92
CA ALA A 254 14.88 6.19 -12.73
C ALA A 254 14.86 4.67 -12.91
N LEU A 255 14.98 4.14 -14.15
CA LEU A 255 14.76 2.74 -14.45
C LEU A 255 15.97 2.03 -15.04
N CYS A 256 16.13 0.77 -14.67
CA CYS A 256 17.09 -0.15 -15.30
C CYS A 256 16.45 -1.52 -15.53
N ILE A 257 17.08 -2.34 -16.37
CA ILE A 257 16.69 -3.73 -16.59
C ILE A 257 17.37 -4.60 -15.54
N ASP A 258 16.58 -5.37 -14.81
CA ASP A 258 17.08 -6.37 -13.88
C ASP A 258 17.71 -7.55 -14.65
N GLY A 259 18.96 -7.87 -14.33
CA GLY A 259 19.73 -8.88 -15.07
C GLY A 259 19.23 -10.32 -14.89
N LEU A 260 18.44 -10.60 -13.85
CA LEU A 260 17.92 -11.95 -13.56
C LEU A 260 16.56 -12.17 -14.20
N THR A 261 15.67 -11.18 -14.11
CA THR A 261 14.28 -11.29 -14.55
C THR A 261 14.02 -10.64 -15.91
N GLY A 262 14.91 -9.78 -16.39
CA GLY A 262 14.74 -9.01 -17.64
C GLY A 262 13.71 -7.88 -17.55
N ARG A 263 13.13 -7.62 -16.37
CA ARG A 263 12.10 -6.59 -16.15
C ARG A 263 12.70 -5.24 -15.79
N LYS A 264 11.94 -4.17 -16.05
CA LYS A 264 12.27 -2.83 -15.57
C LYS A 264 12.04 -2.71 -14.07
N ARG A 265 13.06 -2.22 -13.36
CA ARG A 265 13.03 -1.88 -11.93
C ARG A 265 13.65 -0.52 -11.71
N PHE A 266 13.48 0.03 -10.50
CA PHE A 266 14.21 1.24 -10.13
C PHE A 266 15.73 1.02 -10.12
N THR A 267 16.45 2.04 -10.56
CA THR A 267 17.87 2.19 -10.28
C THR A 267 18.10 2.32 -8.77
N ALA A 268 19.34 2.08 -8.33
CA ALA A 268 19.70 2.25 -6.92
C ALA A 268 19.50 3.69 -6.44
N GLU A 269 19.74 4.68 -7.30
CA GLU A 269 19.57 6.11 -6.99
C GLU A 269 18.09 6.51 -6.86
N ALA A 270 17.25 6.02 -7.77
CA ALA A 270 15.80 6.21 -7.69
C ALA A 270 15.24 5.58 -6.41
N GLU A 271 15.64 4.35 -6.09
CA GLU A 271 15.19 3.68 -4.87
C GLU A 271 15.71 4.40 -3.61
N ALA A 272 16.95 4.88 -3.60
CA ALA A 272 17.47 5.70 -2.50
C ALA A 272 16.67 6.98 -2.29
N THR A 273 16.27 7.66 -3.38
CA THR A 273 15.40 8.85 -3.33
C THR A 273 14.03 8.52 -2.73
N ILE A 274 13.42 7.41 -3.14
CA ILE A 274 12.13 6.95 -2.61
C ILE A 274 12.23 6.62 -1.12
N ARG A 275 13.35 6.02 -0.69
CA ARG A 275 13.58 5.65 0.72
C ARG A 275 13.90 6.85 1.62
N ASP A 276 14.33 7.98 1.07
CA ASP A 276 14.60 9.20 1.83
C ASP A 276 13.32 10.03 2.02
N LEU A 277 12.74 10.01 3.23
CA LEU A 277 11.52 10.75 3.55
C LEU A 277 11.67 12.28 3.36
N GLN A 278 12.89 12.84 3.39
CA GLN A 278 13.12 14.26 3.12
C GLN A 278 12.88 14.64 1.65
N LYS A 279 12.87 13.66 0.74
CA LYS A 279 12.51 13.85 -0.67
C LYS A 279 11.01 13.87 -0.88
N TRP A 280 10.21 13.46 0.11
CA TRP A 280 8.76 13.48 0.03
C TRP A 280 8.22 14.79 0.58
N SER A 281 7.17 15.31 -0.05
CA SER A 281 6.47 16.49 0.44
C SER A 281 4.97 16.46 0.16
N LEU A 282 4.21 17.20 0.94
CA LEU A 282 2.76 17.41 0.74
C LEU A 282 2.47 18.83 0.24
N ALA A 283 1.33 18.97 -0.44
CA ALA A 283 0.82 20.28 -0.87
C ALA A 283 0.43 21.16 0.34
N ALA A 284 0.51 22.48 0.16
CA ALA A 284 0.18 23.46 1.20
C ALA A 284 -1.26 23.33 1.76
N SER A 285 -2.19 22.78 0.96
CA SER A 285 -3.59 22.54 1.36
C SER A 285 -3.72 21.62 2.58
N TYR A 286 -2.68 20.86 2.93
CA TYR A 286 -2.67 19.97 4.08
C TYR A 286 -2.82 20.65 5.44
N ARG A 287 -2.40 21.90 5.53
CA ARG A 287 -2.54 22.68 6.78
C ARG A 287 -3.99 22.83 7.21
N ALA A 288 -4.95 22.71 6.28
CA ALA A 288 -6.37 22.74 6.59
C ALA A 288 -6.87 21.47 7.29
N PHE A 289 -6.26 20.30 7.02
CA PHE A 289 -6.63 19.02 7.64
C PHE A 289 -5.88 18.76 8.94
N MET A 290 -4.64 19.28 9.05
CA MET A 290 -3.76 19.06 10.20
C MET A 290 -3.13 20.39 10.64
N PRO A 291 -3.83 21.19 11.47
CA PRO A 291 -3.27 22.42 12.02
C PRO A 291 -1.98 22.13 12.81
N GLY A 292 -0.90 22.84 12.50
CA GLY A 292 0.40 22.63 13.17
C GLY A 292 1.28 21.52 12.57
N ILE A 293 0.95 21.01 11.39
CA ILE A 293 1.75 20.03 10.64
C ILE A 293 3.15 20.55 10.24
N ASP A 294 3.36 21.87 10.27
CA ASP A 294 4.63 22.50 9.92
C ASP A 294 5.76 22.06 10.84
N GLY A 295 6.90 21.69 10.25
CA GLY A 295 8.08 21.18 10.98
C GLY A 295 8.02 19.68 11.29
N GLN A 296 6.87 19.03 11.13
CA GLN A 296 6.74 17.56 11.25
C GLN A 296 6.86 16.89 9.87
N ILE A 297 6.37 17.56 8.83
CA ILE A 297 6.32 17.04 7.45
C ILE A 297 6.79 18.13 6.49
N PRO A 298 7.60 17.82 5.45
CA PRO A 298 7.91 18.78 4.40
C PRO A 298 6.63 19.21 3.66
N ILE A 299 6.16 20.43 3.92
CA ILE A 299 5.02 21.04 3.24
C ILE A 299 5.53 22.04 2.22
N ARG A 300 5.15 21.87 0.95
CA ARG A 300 5.50 22.83 -0.11
C ARG A 300 4.87 24.19 0.14
N THR A 301 5.53 25.24 -0.35
CA THR A 301 4.99 26.59 -0.23
C THR A 301 3.77 26.75 -1.15
N ALA A 302 2.88 27.70 -0.86
CA ALA A 302 1.71 27.94 -1.70
C ALA A 302 2.09 28.38 -3.13
N GLU A 303 3.30 28.92 -3.30
CA GLU A 303 3.85 29.36 -4.59
C GLU A 303 4.29 28.18 -5.48
N ASP A 304 4.60 27.02 -4.90
CA ASP A 304 4.92 25.78 -5.61
C ASP A 304 3.68 25.10 -6.24
N ALA A 305 2.48 25.61 -5.97
CA ALA A 305 1.22 25.11 -6.55
C ALA A 305 0.94 25.67 -7.96
N GLY A 306 1.78 26.59 -8.47
CA GLY A 306 1.61 27.22 -9.77
C GLY A 306 2.54 26.64 -10.84
N VAL A 307 1.97 25.85 -11.76
CA VAL A 307 2.20 25.78 -13.23
C VAL A 307 1.69 24.40 -13.67
N LYS A 308 0.56 24.27 -14.37
CA LYS A 308 0.35 24.74 -15.74
C LYS A 308 -0.98 25.46 -15.90
N GLN A 309 -0.92 26.73 -16.30
CA GLN A 309 -1.90 27.25 -17.25
C GLN A 309 -1.59 26.63 -18.61
N VAL A 310 -2.53 25.83 -19.13
CA VAL A 310 -2.78 25.68 -20.56
C VAL A 310 -4.29 25.76 -20.74
#